data_AF-A0A2K5RCI9-F1
#
_entry.id   AF-A0A2K5RCI9-F1
#
_cell.length_a   1.000
_cell.length_b   1.000
_cell.length_c   1.000
_cell.angle_alpha   90.00
_cell.angle_beta   90.00
_cell.angle_gamma   90.00
#
_symmetry.space_group_name_H-M   'P 1'
#
loop_
_entity.id
_entity.type
_entity.pdbx_description
1 polymer ?
#
loop_
_entity_poly.entity_id
_entity_poly.type
_entity_poly.pdbx_seq_one_letter_code
_entity_poly.pdbx_strand_id
1 'polypeptide(L)'
;MLVLNCSTKLLILEKMLKRCFPESLKVYGAVMNINRGNPFQKEVVLDSWPDFKAVITRRQREAEVDNLDHYTNAYAVFYKDVRAYQQLLEECDVFNWDQVFQIQGLQSELYDVSKAVANSKQLNVKLTSFKAVCFSPVSTLPDASFLKGPSPRLTYLSAADADLLNRTWSRGGNEQCLRYIANLIACFPSVCVRDEKGNPVSWSITDQFATMCHGYTLPEHRRKGYSRLVALTLARKLQSRGFPSQGNVLDDNTASISLLKSLHAEFLPCRFHRLILTPATLSGQPHL
;
A
#
# COMPACT_ATOMS: atom_id res chain seq x y z
N MET A 1 21.10 -0.28 -15.00
CA MET A 1 19.89 0.29 -14.39
C MET A 1 19.38 1.50 -15.18
N LEU A 2 18.06 1.70 -15.26
CA LEU A 2 17.39 2.79 -15.99
C LEU A 2 16.25 3.40 -15.15
N VAL A 3 16.10 4.73 -15.17
CA VAL A 3 14.94 5.44 -14.61
C VAL A 3 13.95 5.76 -15.74
N LEU A 4 12.70 5.33 -15.60
CA LEU A 4 11.66 5.50 -16.60
C LEU A 4 10.80 6.74 -16.29
N ASN A 5 11.06 7.85 -16.98
CA ASN A 5 10.34 9.13 -16.81
C ASN A 5 9.37 9.48 -17.96
N CYS A 6 9.48 8.78 -19.11
CA CYS A 6 8.65 9.05 -20.28
C CYS A 6 7.21 8.53 -20.07
N SER A 7 6.21 9.41 -20.20
CA SER A 7 4.78 9.10 -20.03
C SER A 7 4.32 7.94 -20.91
N THR A 8 4.70 7.92 -22.20
CA THR A 8 4.36 6.82 -23.12
C THR A 8 4.93 5.49 -22.66
N LYS A 9 6.19 5.48 -22.18
CA LYS A 9 6.80 4.26 -21.65
C LYS A 9 6.15 3.80 -20.34
N LEU A 10 5.78 4.72 -19.45
CA LEU A 10 5.06 4.39 -18.22
C LEU A 10 3.65 3.82 -18.49
N LEU A 11 2.95 4.29 -19.52
CA LEU A 11 1.68 3.71 -19.96
C LEU A 11 1.86 2.30 -20.55
N ILE A 12 2.94 2.06 -21.30
CA ILE A 12 3.29 0.72 -21.80
C ILE A 12 3.61 -0.20 -20.61
N LEU A 13 4.40 0.26 -19.64
CA LEU A 13 4.73 -0.49 -18.43
C LEU A 13 3.46 -0.84 -17.63
N GLU A 14 2.52 0.09 -17.46
CA GLU A 14 1.22 -0.17 -16.81
C GLU A 14 0.51 -1.36 -17.49
N LYS A 15 0.46 -1.37 -18.83
CA LYS A 15 -0.16 -2.48 -19.59
C LYS A 15 0.60 -3.80 -19.45
N MET A 16 1.93 -3.76 -19.44
CA MET A 16 2.77 -4.96 -19.26
C MET A 16 2.59 -5.56 -17.87
N LEU A 17 2.62 -4.75 -16.83
CA LEU A 17 2.43 -5.19 -15.45
C LEU A 17 1.05 -5.83 -15.24
N LYS A 18 0.00 -5.27 -15.84
CA LYS A 18 -1.36 -5.84 -15.75
C LYS A 18 -1.45 -7.30 -16.22
N ARG A 19 -0.58 -7.73 -17.15
CA ARG A 19 -0.52 -9.11 -17.65
C ARG A 19 0.18 -10.07 -16.68
N CYS A 20 0.85 -9.55 -15.66
CA CYS A 20 1.59 -10.31 -14.66
C CYS A 20 0.89 -10.29 -13.30
N PHE A 21 -0.44 -10.19 -13.29
CA PHE A 21 -1.22 -10.36 -12.06
C PHE A 21 -1.27 -11.84 -11.65
N PRO A 22 -1.29 -12.13 -10.34
CA PRO A 22 -1.39 -11.16 -9.22
C PRO A 22 -0.06 -10.55 -8.74
N GLU A 23 1.10 -11.10 -9.12
CA GLU A 23 2.39 -10.77 -8.49
C GLU A 23 2.80 -9.30 -8.68
N SER A 24 2.41 -8.68 -9.80
CA SER A 24 2.77 -7.28 -10.09
C SER A 24 1.86 -6.24 -9.44
N LEU A 25 0.76 -6.64 -8.76
CA LEU A 25 -0.30 -5.74 -8.29
C LEU A 25 0.22 -4.52 -7.53
N LYS A 26 1.24 -4.71 -6.68
CA LYS A 26 1.82 -3.63 -5.87
C LYS A 26 2.54 -2.59 -6.73
N VAL A 27 3.38 -3.03 -7.67
CA VAL A 27 4.10 -2.13 -8.60
C VAL A 27 3.11 -1.50 -9.57
N TYR A 28 2.16 -2.27 -10.08
CA TYR A 28 1.11 -1.77 -10.97
C TYR A 28 0.34 -0.61 -10.34
N GLY A 29 -0.10 -0.74 -9.09
CA GLY A 29 -0.79 0.33 -8.37
C GLY A 29 0.07 1.58 -8.17
N ALA A 30 1.37 1.43 -7.90
CA ALA A 30 2.30 2.57 -7.87
C ALA A 30 2.44 3.24 -9.24
N VAL A 31 2.67 2.48 -10.30
CA VAL A 31 2.78 3.01 -11.68
C VAL A 31 1.48 3.72 -12.07
N MET A 32 0.32 3.19 -11.66
CA MET A 32 -0.95 3.86 -11.91
C MET A 32 -1.03 5.23 -11.23
N ASN A 33 -0.60 5.34 -9.97
CA ASN A 33 -0.56 6.62 -9.25
C ASN A 33 0.47 7.58 -9.88
N ILE A 34 1.63 7.08 -10.33
CA ILE A 34 2.63 7.87 -11.07
C ILE A 34 2.02 8.45 -12.36
N ASN A 35 1.34 7.61 -13.15
CA ASN A 35 0.66 8.02 -14.39
C ASN A 35 -0.50 9.01 -14.15
N ARG A 36 -0.98 9.13 -12.91
CA ARG A 36 -2.16 9.93 -12.54
C ARG A 36 -1.78 11.07 -11.60
N GLY A 37 -0.71 11.78 -11.93
CA GLY A 37 -0.26 13.01 -11.26
C GLY A 37 0.86 12.82 -10.25
N ASN A 38 1.25 11.57 -9.95
CA ASN A 38 2.40 11.24 -9.10
C ASN A 38 2.44 11.99 -7.75
N PRO A 39 1.37 11.95 -6.94
CA PRO A 39 1.27 12.80 -5.74
C PRO A 39 2.33 12.49 -4.67
N PHE A 40 2.95 11.32 -4.71
CA PHE A 40 3.99 10.88 -3.78
C PHE A 40 5.42 11.02 -4.35
N GLN A 41 5.59 11.72 -5.47
CA GLN A 41 6.90 11.97 -6.11
C GLN A 41 7.71 10.68 -6.27
N LYS A 42 7.09 9.66 -6.87
CA LYS A 42 7.72 8.36 -7.11
C LYS A 42 8.27 8.28 -8.51
N GLU A 43 9.24 7.40 -8.70
CA GLU A 43 9.79 7.05 -9.99
C GLU A 43 9.93 5.54 -10.15
N VAL A 44 10.14 5.12 -11.39
CA VAL A 44 10.27 3.72 -11.77
C VAL A 44 11.71 3.46 -12.18
N VAL A 45 12.31 2.44 -11.57
CA VAL A 45 13.66 1.94 -11.86
C VAL A 45 13.54 0.54 -12.46
N LEU A 46 14.30 0.29 -13.52
CA LEU A 46 14.30 -0.96 -14.27
C LEU A 46 15.73 -1.46 -14.50
N ASP A 47 15.88 -2.77 -14.68
CA ASP A 47 17.14 -3.35 -15.17
C ASP A 47 17.38 -2.99 -16.65
N SER A 48 16.33 -3.08 -17.47
CA SER A 48 16.37 -2.89 -18.91
C SER A 48 15.02 -2.41 -19.46
N TRP A 49 14.99 -1.93 -20.71
CA TRP A 49 13.76 -1.50 -21.39
C TRP A 49 13.87 -1.79 -22.90
N PRO A 50 12.80 -2.26 -23.58
CA PRO A 50 11.46 -2.55 -23.06
C PRO A 50 11.31 -3.90 -22.35
N ASP A 51 12.23 -4.84 -22.59
CA ASP A 51 12.14 -6.21 -22.07
C ASP A 51 12.68 -6.36 -20.64
N PHE A 52 12.17 -5.54 -19.72
CA PHE A 52 12.57 -5.54 -18.33
C PHE A 52 12.37 -6.91 -17.68
N LYS A 53 13.31 -7.27 -16.80
CA LYS A 53 13.28 -8.45 -15.94
C LYS A 53 13.03 -8.11 -14.48
N ALA A 54 13.29 -6.88 -14.05
CA ALA A 54 12.96 -6.41 -12.72
C ALA A 54 12.57 -4.94 -12.75
N VAL A 55 11.60 -4.57 -11.91
CA VAL A 55 11.08 -3.22 -11.77
C VAL A 55 10.90 -2.88 -10.30
N ILE A 56 11.33 -1.68 -9.96
CA ILE A 56 11.23 -1.13 -8.62
C ILE A 56 10.59 0.24 -8.76
N THR A 57 9.58 0.53 -7.94
CA THR A 57 9.18 1.93 -7.72
C THR A 57 9.77 2.42 -6.42
N ARG A 58 10.23 3.66 -6.39
CA ARG A 58 10.80 4.32 -5.21
C ARG A 58 10.40 5.79 -5.19
N ARG A 59 10.72 6.50 -4.12
CA ARG A 59 10.65 7.97 -4.10
C ARG A 59 11.76 8.56 -4.99
N GLN A 60 11.48 9.68 -5.65
CA GLN A 60 12.49 10.46 -6.37
C GLN A 60 13.61 10.86 -5.41
N ARG A 61 14.85 10.91 -5.91
CA ARG A 61 16.03 11.17 -5.08
C ARG A 61 16.09 12.61 -4.59
N GLU A 62 15.52 13.53 -5.36
CA GLU A 62 15.51 14.96 -5.08
C GLU A 62 14.42 15.37 -4.07
N ALA A 63 13.50 14.46 -3.75
CA ALA A 63 12.47 14.71 -2.76
C ALA A 63 13.07 14.74 -1.35
N GLU A 64 12.59 15.62 -0.47
CA GLU A 64 13.03 15.68 0.92
C GLU A 64 12.82 14.34 1.64
N VAL A 65 13.89 13.79 2.22
CA VAL A 65 13.89 12.46 2.85
C VAL A 65 14.15 12.59 4.35
N ASP A 66 13.17 12.15 5.15
CA ASP A 66 13.39 11.79 6.54
C ASP A 66 13.94 10.36 6.57
N ASN A 67 15.19 10.19 6.96
CA ASN A 67 15.87 8.89 6.96
C ASN A 67 15.24 7.87 7.93
N LEU A 68 14.35 8.29 8.83
CA LEU A 68 13.64 7.40 9.76
C LEU A 68 12.20 7.09 9.30
N ASP A 69 11.67 7.84 8.32
CA ASP A 69 10.31 7.68 7.82
C ASP A 69 10.17 6.47 6.88
N HIS A 70 10.14 5.29 7.49
CA HIS A 70 9.91 4.05 6.75
C HIS A 70 8.51 3.99 6.10
N TYR A 71 7.55 4.85 6.47
CA TYR A 71 6.22 4.85 5.85
C TYR A 71 6.29 5.40 4.42
N THR A 72 7.00 6.51 4.24
CA THR A 72 7.17 7.17 2.94
C THR A 72 8.34 6.59 2.15
N ASN A 73 9.40 6.14 2.84
CA ASN A 73 10.55 5.45 2.24
C ASN A 73 10.17 4.00 1.87
N ALA A 74 9.28 3.85 0.90
CA ALA A 74 8.72 2.56 0.53
C ALA A 74 8.97 2.23 -0.95
N TYR A 75 9.57 1.07 -1.16
CA TYR A 75 9.87 0.50 -2.46
C TYR A 75 8.83 -0.58 -2.79
N ALA A 76 8.26 -0.54 -3.99
CA ALA A 76 7.48 -1.67 -4.51
C ALA A 76 8.26 -2.39 -5.60
N VAL A 77 8.25 -3.72 -5.56
CA VAL A 77 9.10 -4.58 -6.39
C VAL A 77 8.26 -5.58 -7.17
N PHE A 78 8.62 -5.79 -8.43
CA PHE A 78 8.18 -6.91 -9.25
C PHE A 78 9.33 -7.38 -10.14
N TYR A 79 9.49 -8.69 -10.34
CA TYR A 79 10.52 -9.27 -11.19
C TYR A 79 10.00 -10.47 -11.97
N LYS A 80 10.53 -10.68 -13.18
CA LYS A 80 10.41 -11.90 -13.98
C LYS A 80 11.63 -12.80 -13.81
N ASP A 81 12.77 -12.23 -13.44
CA ASP A 81 14.01 -12.93 -13.13
C ASP A 81 14.53 -12.45 -11.77
N VAL A 82 14.61 -13.37 -10.82
CA VAL A 82 15.07 -13.10 -9.45
C VAL A 82 16.53 -12.60 -9.42
N ARG A 83 17.37 -13.03 -10.38
CA ARG A 83 18.76 -12.56 -10.47
C ARG A 83 18.84 -11.10 -10.91
N ALA A 84 17.95 -10.68 -11.82
CA ALA A 84 17.86 -9.28 -12.21
C ALA A 84 17.39 -8.40 -11.04
N TYR A 85 16.48 -8.91 -10.19
CA TYR A 85 16.10 -8.22 -8.97
C TYR A 85 17.27 -8.09 -7.99
N GLN A 86 18.02 -9.18 -7.74
CA GLN A 86 19.21 -9.14 -6.89
C GLN A 86 20.24 -8.12 -7.41
N GLN A 87 20.49 -8.10 -8.72
CA GLN A 87 21.39 -7.11 -9.34
C GLN A 87 20.92 -5.67 -9.08
N LEU A 88 19.61 -5.39 -9.17
CA LEU A 88 19.08 -4.06 -8.84
C LEU A 88 19.18 -3.71 -7.34
N LEU A 89 19.14 -4.70 -6.44
CA LEU A 89 19.40 -4.46 -5.00
C LEU A 89 20.86 -4.07 -4.75
N GLU A 90 21.79 -4.69 -5.48
CA GLU A 90 23.23 -4.47 -5.35
C GLU A 90 23.72 -3.21 -6.09
N GLU A 91 22.99 -2.79 -7.12
CA GLU A 91 23.27 -1.61 -7.94
C GLU A 91 23.33 -0.33 -7.11
N CYS A 92 24.32 0.51 -7.44
CA CYS A 92 24.50 1.78 -6.76
C CYS A 92 23.27 2.68 -6.92
N ASP A 93 22.97 3.37 -5.85
CA ASP A 93 21.88 4.33 -5.75
C ASP A 93 20.48 3.82 -6.10
N VAL A 94 20.21 2.51 -6.22
CA VAL A 94 18.84 2.02 -6.41
C VAL A 94 18.05 2.12 -5.10
N PHE A 95 18.65 1.62 -4.04
CA PHE A 95 18.19 1.74 -2.67
C PHE A 95 19.12 2.68 -1.91
N ASN A 96 18.53 3.54 -1.09
CA ASN A 96 19.30 4.25 -0.07
C ASN A 96 19.40 3.32 1.14
N TRP A 97 20.58 2.77 1.37
CA TRP A 97 20.85 1.79 2.43
C TRP A 97 21.16 2.47 3.78
N ASP A 98 21.29 3.80 3.80
CA ASP A 98 21.60 4.60 5.00
C ASP A 98 20.34 5.11 5.71
N GLN A 99 19.16 4.77 5.21
CA GLN A 99 17.86 5.12 5.79
C GLN A 99 17.10 3.88 6.25
N VAL A 100 16.05 4.10 7.02
CA VAL A 100 15.02 3.10 7.32
C VAL A 100 13.97 3.12 6.22
N PHE A 101 13.69 1.97 5.63
CA PHE A 101 12.79 1.87 4.49
C PHE A 101 12.02 0.55 4.45
N GLN A 102 11.04 0.49 3.55
CA GLN A 102 10.25 -0.71 3.29
C GLN A 102 10.49 -1.26 1.90
N ILE A 103 10.61 -2.59 1.79
CA ILE A 103 10.44 -3.32 0.52
C ILE A 103 9.09 -4.04 0.55
N GLN A 104 8.31 -3.84 -0.50
CA GLN A 104 6.96 -4.39 -0.66
C GLN A 104 6.81 -5.14 -1.98
N GLY A 105 6.25 -6.35 -1.94
CA GLY A 105 6.00 -7.14 -3.15
C GLY A 105 5.14 -8.38 -2.85
N LEU A 106 4.79 -9.13 -3.89
CA LEU A 106 3.94 -10.32 -3.76
C LEU A 106 4.64 -11.63 -4.13
N GLN A 107 5.92 -11.58 -4.49
CA GLN A 107 6.67 -12.73 -4.97
C GLN A 107 7.36 -13.46 -3.81
N SER A 108 7.40 -14.79 -3.89
CA SER A 108 7.86 -15.69 -2.84
C SER A 108 9.31 -15.44 -2.41
N GLU A 109 10.21 -15.29 -3.38
CA GLU A 109 11.65 -15.15 -3.15
C GLU A 109 12.06 -13.73 -2.75
N LEU A 110 11.11 -12.78 -2.72
CA LEU A 110 11.37 -11.40 -2.32
C LEU A 110 12.07 -11.32 -0.97
N TYR A 111 11.59 -12.09 0.02
CA TYR A 111 12.15 -12.03 1.37
C TYR A 111 13.59 -12.55 1.42
N ASP A 112 13.84 -13.74 0.90
CA ASP A 112 15.14 -14.39 1.02
C ASP A 112 16.24 -13.59 0.29
N VAL A 113 15.94 -13.13 -0.93
CA VAL A 113 16.88 -12.33 -1.74
C VAL A 113 17.15 -10.97 -1.11
N SER A 114 16.08 -10.27 -0.69
CA SER A 114 16.26 -8.95 -0.05
C SER A 114 17.01 -9.06 1.27
N LYS A 115 16.74 -10.12 2.05
CA LYS A 115 17.43 -10.37 3.33
C LYS A 115 18.90 -10.72 3.12
N ALA A 116 19.24 -11.50 2.09
CA ALA A 116 20.63 -11.83 1.79
C ALA A 116 21.45 -10.55 1.49
N VAL A 117 20.92 -9.65 0.64
CA VAL A 117 21.59 -8.37 0.34
C VAL A 117 21.58 -7.41 1.54
N ALA A 118 20.49 -7.37 2.31
CA ALA A 118 20.42 -6.56 3.53
C ALA A 118 21.47 -6.99 4.57
N ASN A 119 21.69 -8.29 4.74
CA ASN A 119 22.70 -8.83 5.66
C ASN A 119 24.12 -8.44 5.24
N SER A 120 24.46 -8.51 3.95
CA SER A 120 25.78 -8.09 3.47
C SER A 120 26.03 -6.60 3.67
N LYS A 121 24.96 -5.80 3.74
CA LYS A 121 24.97 -4.37 4.03
C LYS A 121 24.74 -4.02 5.51
N GLN A 122 24.66 -5.02 6.39
CA GLN A 122 24.48 -4.84 7.85
C GLN A 122 23.15 -4.16 8.27
N LEU A 123 22.04 -4.49 7.59
CA LEU A 123 20.71 -4.04 7.99
C LEU A 123 19.95 -5.14 8.75
N ASN A 124 19.20 -4.71 9.76
CA ASN A 124 18.19 -5.52 10.42
C ASN A 124 16.93 -5.60 9.53
N VAL A 125 16.36 -6.80 9.40
CA VAL A 125 15.18 -7.04 8.54
C VAL A 125 14.01 -7.55 9.37
N LYS A 126 12.93 -6.77 9.42
CA LYS A 126 11.65 -7.16 10.02
C LYS A 126 10.64 -7.52 8.94
N LEU A 127 10.42 -8.81 8.75
CA LEU A 127 9.39 -9.31 7.83
C LEU A 127 8.00 -9.26 8.46
N THR A 128 7.02 -8.81 7.68
CA THR A 128 5.61 -9.11 7.92
C THR A 128 4.99 -9.65 6.63
N SER A 129 4.21 -10.73 6.74
CA SER A 129 3.51 -11.34 5.61
C SER A 129 2.01 -11.31 5.84
N PHE A 130 1.24 -11.17 4.76
CA PHE A 130 -0.20 -10.96 4.80
C PHE A 130 -0.86 -11.79 3.70
N LYS A 131 -2.13 -12.14 3.90
CA LYS A 131 -2.98 -12.63 2.81
C LYS A 131 -3.26 -11.44 1.89
N ALA A 132 -2.96 -11.61 0.60
CA ALA A 132 -3.31 -10.62 -0.41
C ALA A 132 -4.74 -10.89 -0.90
N VAL A 133 -5.51 -9.82 -1.11
CA VAL A 133 -6.91 -9.92 -1.53
C VAL A 133 -7.23 -8.95 -2.64
N CYS A 134 -8.15 -9.34 -3.52
CA CYS A 134 -8.71 -8.48 -4.55
C CYS A 134 -10.24 -8.55 -4.50
N PHE A 135 -10.92 -7.42 -4.64
CA PHE A 135 -12.38 -7.39 -4.77
C PHE A 135 -12.78 -7.65 -6.21
N SER A 136 -13.75 -8.54 -6.41
CA SER A 136 -14.45 -8.74 -7.67
C SER A 136 -15.13 -7.44 -8.14
N PRO A 137 -15.43 -7.29 -9.45
CA PRO A 137 -16.16 -6.13 -9.96
C PRO A 137 -17.44 -5.85 -9.18
N VAL A 138 -17.55 -4.64 -8.62
CA VAL A 138 -18.69 -4.17 -7.83
C VAL A 138 -19.63 -3.43 -8.77
N SER A 139 -20.48 -4.18 -9.47
CA SER A 139 -21.39 -3.66 -10.52
C SER A 139 -22.52 -2.80 -9.96
N THR A 140 -23.07 -3.13 -8.80
CA THR A 140 -24.21 -2.41 -8.18
C THR A 140 -23.77 -1.53 -7.00
N LEU A 141 -24.59 -0.54 -6.66
CA LEU A 141 -24.43 0.19 -5.40
C LEU A 141 -24.51 -0.82 -4.25
N PRO A 142 -23.68 -0.71 -3.19
CA PRO A 142 -23.79 -1.61 -2.06
C PRO A 142 -25.22 -1.55 -1.51
N ASP A 143 -25.95 -2.66 -1.57
CA ASP A 143 -27.31 -2.74 -1.03
C ASP A 143 -27.27 -2.35 0.45
N ALA A 144 -27.89 -1.24 0.82
CA ALA A 144 -27.87 -0.70 2.18
C ALA A 144 -28.72 -1.54 3.16
N SER A 145 -29.46 -2.54 2.69
CA SER A 145 -30.36 -3.38 3.50
C SER A 145 -29.68 -4.09 4.68
N PHE A 146 -28.36 -4.32 4.62
CA PHE A 146 -27.59 -4.94 5.70
C PHE A 146 -27.26 -3.99 6.86
N LEU A 147 -27.49 -2.69 6.69
CA LEU A 147 -27.19 -1.70 7.72
C LEU A 147 -28.18 -1.80 8.86
N LYS A 148 -27.67 -1.73 10.09
CA LYS A 148 -28.50 -1.66 11.29
C LYS A 148 -28.58 -0.21 11.76
N GLY A 149 -29.78 0.37 11.77
CA GLY A 149 -30.03 1.74 12.23
C GLY A 149 -30.21 2.75 11.08
N PRO A 150 -30.16 4.06 11.38
CA PRO A 150 -30.36 5.10 10.37
C PRO A 150 -29.27 5.05 9.30
N SER A 151 -29.61 5.52 8.10
CA SER A 151 -28.67 5.59 6.98
C SER A 151 -27.45 6.44 7.36
N PRO A 152 -26.23 5.87 7.35
CA PRO A 152 -25.04 6.58 7.75
C PRO A 152 -24.67 7.67 6.74
N ARG A 153 -24.10 8.77 7.22
CA ARG A 153 -23.54 9.80 6.36
C ARG A 153 -22.19 9.34 5.80
N LEU A 154 -22.15 9.08 4.50
CA LEU A 154 -20.90 8.77 3.77
C LEU A 154 -20.22 10.06 3.31
N THR A 155 -18.93 10.17 3.63
CA THR A 155 -18.07 11.32 3.33
C THR A 155 -16.66 10.85 2.98
N TYR A 156 -15.71 11.78 2.94
CA TYR A 156 -14.29 11.52 2.82
C TYR A 156 -13.57 11.87 4.12
N LEU A 157 -12.38 11.29 4.30
CA LEU A 157 -11.44 11.74 5.33
C LEU A 157 -10.91 13.13 4.97
N SER A 158 -10.61 13.91 5.99
CA SER A 158 -10.01 15.24 5.94
C SER A 158 -8.77 15.28 6.84
N ALA A 159 -7.95 16.32 6.72
CA ALA A 159 -6.74 16.46 7.54
C ALA A 159 -7.03 16.41 9.05
N ALA A 160 -8.21 16.90 9.48
CA ALA A 160 -8.63 16.87 10.88
C ALA A 160 -8.85 15.43 11.42
N ASP A 161 -9.03 14.44 10.55
CA ASP A 161 -9.22 13.04 10.94
C ASP A 161 -7.87 12.29 11.11
N ALA A 162 -6.74 12.88 10.68
CA ALA A 162 -5.44 12.21 10.62
C ALA A 162 -4.95 11.73 12.00
N ASP A 163 -5.12 12.53 13.04
CA ASP A 163 -4.75 12.17 14.41
C ASP A 163 -5.49 10.95 14.93
N LEU A 164 -6.78 10.82 14.60
CA LEU A 164 -7.57 9.66 14.99
C LEU A 164 -7.03 8.39 14.31
N LEU A 165 -6.73 8.48 13.01
CA LEU A 165 -6.13 7.37 12.27
C LEU A 165 -4.76 7.00 12.82
N ASN A 166 -3.95 8.00 13.19
CA ASN A 166 -2.63 7.78 13.79
C ASN A 166 -2.74 7.03 15.12
N ARG A 167 -3.67 7.43 16.00
CA ARG A 167 -3.86 6.79 17.31
C ARG A 167 -4.47 5.38 17.23
N THR A 168 -5.32 5.13 16.24
CA THR A 168 -6.05 3.85 16.12
C THR A 168 -5.31 2.79 15.31
N TRP A 169 -4.33 3.20 14.51
CA TRP A 169 -3.52 2.26 13.74
C TRP A 169 -2.49 1.57 14.63
N SER A 170 -2.41 0.24 14.56
CA SER A 170 -1.44 -0.56 15.33
C SER A 170 0.03 -0.25 15.04
N ARG A 171 0.29 0.53 13.99
CA ARG A 171 1.63 1.01 13.59
C ARG A 171 1.75 2.52 13.67
N GLY A 172 0.75 3.21 14.18
CA GLY A 172 0.80 4.65 14.36
C GLY A 172 1.24 5.04 15.75
N GLY A 173 0.84 6.24 16.17
CA GLY A 173 1.21 6.82 17.46
C GLY A 173 2.51 7.60 17.45
N ASN A 174 3.09 7.88 16.28
CA ASN A 174 4.28 8.71 16.11
C ASN A 174 4.06 9.80 15.06
N GLU A 175 4.99 10.75 14.98
CA GLU A 175 4.88 11.94 14.13
C GLU A 175 5.06 11.61 12.64
N GLN A 176 5.98 10.70 12.30
CA GLN A 176 6.19 10.21 10.94
C GLN A 176 4.90 9.61 10.38
N CYS A 177 4.22 8.79 11.18
CA CYS A 177 2.95 8.19 10.83
C CYS A 177 1.85 9.24 10.65
N LEU A 178 1.79 10.26 11.52
CA LEU A 178 0.82 11.35 11.37
C LEU A 178 1.02 12.09 10.04
N ARG A 179 2.26 12.46 9.72
CA ARG A 179 2.61 13.10 8.44
C ARG A 179 2.25 12.21 7.25
N TYR A 180 2.59 10.92 7.33
CA TYR A 180 2.25 9.95 6.29
C TYR A 180 0.74 9.84 6.07
N ILE A 181 -0.05 9.71 7.14
CA ILE A 181 -1.52 9.62 7.05
C ILE A 181 -2.12 10.92 6.48
N ALA A 182 -1.64 12.08 6.92
CA ALA A 182 -2.09 13.36 6.40
C ALA A 182 -1.83 13.46 4.88
N ASN A 183 -0.64 13.04 4.43
CA ASN A 183 -0.30 12.96 3.01
C ASN A 183 -1.19 11.98 2.24
N LEU A 184 -1.50 10.81 2.82
CA LEU A 184 -2.45 9.88 2.18
C LEU A 184 -3.83 10.52 2.01
N ILE A 185 -4.35 11.18 3.04
CA ILE A 185 -5.66 11.84 3.03
C ILE A 185 -5.72 12.96 1.97
N ALA A 186 -4.65 13.74 1.85
CA ALA A 186 -4.57 14.81 0.85
C ALA A 186 -4.52 14.28 -0.59
N CYS A 187 -3.88 13.12 -0.81
CA CYS A 187 -3.52 12.65 -2.15
C CYS A 187 -4.45 11.57 -2.71
N PHE A 188 -5.10 10.78 -1.86
CA PHE A 188 -5.74 9.52 -2.28
C PHE A 188 -7.21 9.41 -1.88
N PRO A 189 -8.00 8.63 -2.65
CA PRO A 189 -9.40 8.44 -2.31
C PRO A 189 -9.54 7.70 -0.98
N SER A 190 -10.41 8.25 -0.13
CA SER A 190 -10.93 7.62 1.07
C SER A 190 -12.44 7.41 0.98
N VAL A 191 -12.99 6.68 1.95
CA VAL A 191 -14.41 6.67 2.30
C VAL A 191 -14.51 6.69 3.82
N CYS A 192 -15.40 7.51 4.36
CA CYS A 192 -15.63 7.65 5.79
C CYS A 192 -17.14 7.68 6.10
N VAL A 193 -17.58 6.80 7.00
CA VAL A 193 -18.87 6.91 7.66
C VAL A 193 -18.73 7.81 8.87
N ARG A 194 -19.63 8.78 9.00
CA ARG A 194 -19.72 9.70 10.13
C ARG A 194 -20.99 9.47 10.95
N ASP A 195 -20.91 9.76 12.25
CA ASP A 195 -22.08 9.82 13.14
C ASP A 195 -22.91 11.10 12.91
N GLU A 196 -24.01 11.24 13.65
CA GLU A 196 -24.91 12.39 13.59
C GLU A 196 -24.23 13.71 13.99
N LYS A 197 -23.17 13.65 14.80
CA LYS A 197 -22.37 14.80 15.22
C LYS A 197 -21.27 15.15 14.21
N GLY A 198 -21.12 14.35 13.15
CA GLY A 198 -20.10 14.54 12.11
C GLY A 198 -18.74 13.91 12.44
N ASN A 199 -18.62 13.13 13.51
CA ASN A 199 -17.37 12.46 13.87
C ASN A 199 -17.13 11.23 12.98
N PRO A 200 -15.90 10.95 12.56
CA PRO A 200 -15.56 9.73 11.82
C PRO A 200 -15.70 8.48 12.70
N VAL A 201 -16.43 7.46 12.24
CA VAL A 201 -16.65 6.22 13.01
C VAL A 201 -16.22 4.94 12.29
N SER A 202 -16.15 4.96 10.96
CA SER A 202 -15.59 3.88 10.14
C SER A 202 -15.00 4.44 8.86
N TRP A 203 -13.84 3.95 8.45
CA TRP A 203 -13.14 4.50 7.29
C TRP A 203 -12.17 3.51 6.64
N SER A 204 -11.77 3.83 5.42
CA SER A 204 -10.64 3.23 4.71
C SER A 204 -10.12 4.21 3.67
N ILE A 205 -8.84 4.07 3.31
CA ILE A 205 -8.15 4.91 2.32
C ILE A 205 -7.27 4.02 1.43
N THR A 206 -6.71 4.59 0.36
CA THR A 206 -5.65 3.92 -0.41
C THR A 206 -4.27 4.50 -0.11
N ASP A 207 -3.25 3.66 -0.23
CA ASP A 207 -1.86 4.09 -0.11
C ASP A 207 -1.23 4.50 -1.45
N GLN A 208 0.02 4.94 -1.40
CA GLN A 208 0.88 5.24 -2.54
C GLN A 208 1.02 4.12 -3.59
N PHE A 209 0.60 2.90 -3.28
CA PHE A 209 0.59 1.74 -4.19
C PHE A 209 -0.84 1.33 -4.59
N ALA A 210 -1.81 2.23 -4.44
CA ALA A 210 -3.23 1.99 -4.68
C ALA A 210 -3.80 0.81 -3.87
N THR A 211 -3.22 0.51 -2.70
CA THR A 211 -3.67 -0.55 -1.80
C THR A 211 -4.72 -0.01 -0.86
N MET A 212 -5.89 -0.65 -0.80
CA MET A 212 -6.89 -0.37 0.23
C MET A 212 -6.31 -0.73 1.61
N CYS A 213 -6.24 0.26 2.48
CA CYS A 213 -5.59 0.17 3.78
C CYS A 213 -6.32 1.04 4.82
N HIS A 214 -5.79 1.06 6.05
CA HIS A 214 -6.35 1.74 7.22
C HIS A 214 -7.87 1.50 7.42
N GLY A 215 -8.34 0.29 7.07
CA GLY A 215 -9.73 -0.11 7.30
C GLY A 215 -9.97 -0.24 8.81
N TYR A 216 -10.81 0.62 9.38
CA TYR A 216 -11.08 0.61 10.81
C TYR A 216 -12.53 1.03 11.12
N THR A 217 -13.06 0.52 12.24
CA THR A 217 -14.34 0.94 12.82
C THR A 217 -14.17 1.04 14.32
N LEU A 218 -14.53 2.19 14.88
CA LEU A 218 -14.50 2.44 16.32
C LEU A 218 -15.27 1.35 17.07
N PRO A 219 -14.75 0.84 18.21
CA PRO A 219 -15.35 -0.29 18.95
C PRO A 219 -16.86 -0.20 19.15
N GLU A 220 -17.35 0.96 19.57
CA GLU A 220 -18.75 1.29 19.87
C GLU A 220 -19.66 1.39 18.62
N HIS A 221 -19.06 1.43 17.42
CA HIS A 221 -19.75 1.43 16.14
C HIS A 221 -19.62 0.09 15.36
N ARG A 222 -19.01 -0.93 15.96
CA ARG A 222 -18.88 -2.26 15.32
C ARG A 222 -20.22 -2.97 15.20
N ARG A 223 -20.26 -4.00 14.34
CA ARG A 223 -21.45 -4.86 14.08
C ARG A 223 -22.68 -4.14 13.50
N LYS A 224 -22.52 -2.91 13.01
CA LYS A 224 -23.57 -2.11 12.32
C LYS A 224 -23.51 -2.18 10.79
N GLY A 225 -22.52 -2.88 10.23
CA GLY A 225 -22.32 -3.00 8.78
C GLY A 225 -21.42 -1.93 8.15
N TYR A 226 -20.92 -0.95 8.91
CA TYR A 226 -20.15 0.17 8.36
C TYR A 226 -18.86 -0.24 7.64
N SER A 227 -18.09 -1.20 8.18
CA SER A 227 -16.88 -1.68 7.48
C SER A 227 -17.17 -2.27 6.10
N ARG A 228 -18.30 -2.98 5.96
CA ARG A 228 -18.77 -3.53 4.67
C ARG A 228 -19.11 -2.41 3.70
N LEU A 229 -19.89 -1.42 4.17
CA LEU A 229 -20.26 -0.26 3.37
C LEU A 229 -19.02 0.51 2.88
N VAL A 230 -18.09 0.81 3.78
CA VAL A 230 -16.84 1.51 3.48
C VAL A 230 -16.01 0.75 2.46
N ALA A 231 -15.77 -0.54 2.68
CA ALA A 231 -14.94 -1.36 1.80
C ALA A 231 -15.52 -1.46 0.39
N LEU A 232 -16.83 -1.76 0.25
CA LEU A 232 -17.48 -1.87 -1.06
C LEU A 232 -17.55 -0.52 -1.78
N THR A 233 -17.80 0.57 -1.05
CA THR A 233 -17.85 1.92 -1.65
C THR A 233 -16.48 2.35 -2.16
N LEU A 234 -15.42 2.10 -1.39
CA LEU A 234 -14.05 2.41 -1.81
C LEU A 234 -13.62 1.53 -2.99
N ALA A 235 -13.91 0.22 -2.94
CA ALA A 235 -13.63 -0.70 -4.05
C ALA A 235 -14.29 -0.25 -5.36
N ARG A 236 -15.59 0.10 -5.32
CA ARG A 236 -16.32 0.65 -6.47
C ARG A 236 -15.69 1.94 -7.00
N LYS A 237 -15.29 2.86 -6.11
CA LYS A 237 -14.63 4.13 -6.47
C LYS A 237 -13.27 3.91 -7.15
N LEU A 238 -12.53 2.87 -6.77
CA LEU A 238 -11.27 2.50 -7.42
C LEU A 238 -11.52 1.90 -8.80
N GLN A 239 -12.44 0.94 -8.88
CA GLN A 239 -12.78 0.24 -10.13
C GLN A 239 -13.34 1.20 -11.19
N SER A 240 -14.15 2.19 -10.81
CA SER A 240 -14.67 3.19 -11.74
C SER A 240 -13.58 4.11 -12.33
N ARG A 241 -12.40 4.17 -11.69
CA ARG A 241 -11.21 4.88 -12.17
C ARG A 241 -10.18 3.95 -12.82
N GLY A 242 -10.54 2.68 -13.03
CA GLY A 242 -9.69 1.65 -13.63
C GLY A 242 -8.64 1.06 -12.69
N PHE A 243 -8.64 1.43 -11.40
CA PHE A 243 -7.72 0.86 -10.41
C PHE A 243 -8.19 -0.53 -9.96
N PRO A 244 -7.26 -1.44 -9.61
CA PRO A 244 -7.61 -2.66 -8.93
C PRO A 244 -8.02 -2.33 -7.51
N SER A 245 -9.12 -2.92 -7.06
CA SER A 245 -9.56 -2.87 -5.67
C SER A 245 -8.84 -3.97 -4.90
N GLN A 246 -7.56 -3.73 -4.57
CA GLN A 246 -6.67 -4.69 -3.91
C GLN A 246 -6.34 -4.26 -2.48
N GLY A 247 -6.08 -5.23 -1.61
CA GLY A 247 -5.73 -5.01 -0.21
C GLY A 247 -4.94 -6.18 0.37
N ASN A 248 -4.65 -6.09 1.66
CA ASN A 248 -4.00 -7.17 2.40
C ASN A 248 -4.47 -7.21 3.85
N VAL A 249 -4.42 -8.40 4.44
CA VAL A 249 -4.89 -8.67 5.80
C VAL A 249 -3.92 -9.62 6.52
N LEU A 250 -3.66 -9.33 7.79
CA LEU A 250 -2.86 -10.21 8.66
C LEU A 250 -3.58 -11.54 8.87
N ASP A 251 -2.80 -12.62 9.03
CA ASP A 251 -3.35 -13.97 9.17
C ASP A 251 -4.21 -14.14 10.44
N ASP A 252 -3.92 -13.38 11.50
CA ASP A 252 -4.62 -13.40 12.78
C ASP A 252 -5.82 -12.42 12.86
N ASN A 253 -6.01 -11.58 11.85
CA ASN A 253 -7.12 -10.62 11.80
C ASN A 253 -8.41 -11.30 11.31
N THR A 254 -8.93 -12.21 12.15
CA THR A 254 -10.11 -13.03 11.89
C THR A 254 -11.35 -12.20 11.53
N ALA A 255 -11.51 -11.03 12.15
CA ALA A 255 -12.62 -10.11 11.87
C ALA A 255 -12.57 -9.58 10.42
N SER A 256 -11.41 -9.12 9.97
CA SER A 256 -11.26 -8.61 8.60
C SER A 256 -11.31 -9.74 7.56
N ILE A 257 -10.76 -10.91 7.88
CA ILE A 257 -10.87 -12.11 7.04
C ILE A 257 -12.33 -12.52 6.88
N SER A 258 -13.11 -12.57 7.97
CA SER A 258 -14.54 -12.90 7.94
C SER A 258 -15.33 -11.88 7.10
N LEU A 259 -15.03 -10.58 7.26
CA LEU A 259 -15.61 -9.54 6.43
C LEU A 259 -15.30 -9.80 4.95
N LEU A 260 -14.03 -9.93 4.57
CA LEU A 260 -13.60 -10.14 3.18
C LEU A 260 -14.27 -11.36 2.54
N LYS A 261 -14.36 -12.48 3.28
CA LYS A 261 -15.10 -13.67 2.83
C LYS A 261 -16.58 -13.37 2.58
N SER A 262 -17.24 -12.62 3.47
CA SER A 262 -18.66 -12.23 3.30
C SER A 262 -18.90 -11.27 2.12
N LEU A 263 -17.84 -10.63 1.62
CA LEU A 263 -17.85 -9.76 0.44
C LEU A 263 -17.47 -10.52 -0.84
N HIS A 264 -17.21 -11.83 -0.74
CA HIS A 264 -16.68 -12.65 -1.82
C HIS A 264 -15.41 -12.04 -2.44
N ALA A 265 -14.57 -11.40 -1.61
CA ALA A 265 -13.25 -10.97 -2.04
C ALA A 265 -12.40 -12.21 -2.35
N GLU A 266 -11.66 -12.15 -3.46
CA GLU A 266 -10.73 -13.18 -3.87
C GLU A 266 -9.48 -13.12 -2.99
N PHE A 267 -9.15 -14.22 -2.33
CA PHE A 267 -7.86 -14.39 -1.66
C PHE A 267 -6.86 -14.92 -2.69
N LEU A 268 -5.83 -14.13 -2.96
CA LEU A 268 -4.87 -14.42 -4.01
C LEU A 268 -3.94 -15.57 -3.58
N PRO A 269 -3.42 -16.38 -4.52
CA PRO A 269 -2.51 -17.49 -4.21
C PRO A 269 -1.14 -17.00 -3.69
N CYS A 270 -0.72 -15.80 -4.11
CA CYS A 270 0.48 -15.15 -3.64
C CYS A 270 0.29 -14.45 -2.29
N ARG A 271 1.39 -14.20 -1.57
CA ARG A 271 1.37 -13.49 -0.28
C ARG A 271 1.95 -12.10 -0.45
N PHE A 272 1.35 -11.12 0.23
CA PHE A 272 1.96 -9.80 0.32
C PHE A 272 3.07 -9.84 1.38
N HIS A 273 4.27 -9.43 0.98
CA HIS A 273 5.43 -9.32 1.84
C HIS A 273 5.81 -7.86 2.02
N ARG A 274 6.08 -7.50 3.28
CA ARG A 274 6.58 -6.19 3.68
C ARG A 274 7.77 -6.38 4.59
N LEU A 275 8.92 -5.94 4.14
CA LEU A 275 10.15 -5.93 4.91
C LEU A 275 10.37 -4.50 5.37
N ILE A 276 10.59 -4.28 6.66
CA ILE A 276 11.18 -3.04 7.17
C ILE A 276 12.67 -3.31 7.34
N LEU A 277 13.50 -2.51 6.70
CA LEU A 277 14.95 -2.60 6.75
C LEU A 277 15.48 -1.40 7.53
N THR A 278 16.29 -1.70 8.55
CA THR A 278 16.84 -0.71 9.48
C THR A 278 18.35 -0.87 9.54
N PRO A 279 19.14 0.15 9.16
CA PRO A 279 20.59 0.12 9.35
C PRO A 279 20.96 -0.14 10.81
N ALA A 280 22.00 -0.94 11.06
CA ALA A 280 22.47 -1.22 12.42
C ALA A 280 22.78 0.07 13.20
N THR A 281 23.32 1.08 12.51
CA THR A 281 23.61 2.42 13.05
C THR A 281 22.37 3.19 13.54
N LEU A 282 21.19 2.89 13.00
CA LEU A 282 19.94 3.56 13.36
C LEU A 282 19.08 2.75 14.35
N SER A 283 19.43 1.49 14.61
CA SER A 283 18.57 0.53 15.34
C SER A 283 18.33 0.87 16.83
N GLY A 284 19.01 1.87 17.39
CA GLY A 284 18.84 2.34 18.77
C GLY A 284 17.95 3.58 18.94
N GLN A 285 17.32 4.09 17.87
CA GLN A 285 16.50 5.30 17.96
C GLN A 285 15.12 5.01 18.59
N PRO A 286 14.64 5.84 19.53
CA PRO A 286 13.44 5.57 20.35
C PRO A 286 12.10 5.59 19.58
N HIS A 287 12.13 5.84 18.26
CA HIS A 287 10.95 6.03 17.42
C HIS A 287 10.84 5.03 16.25
N LEU A 288 11.64 3.95 16.26
CA LEU A 288 11.64 2.88 15.26
C LEU A 288 10.66 1.73 15.55
#